data_AF-A0AAU2ELA3-F1
#
_entry.id   AF-A0AAU2ELA3-F1
#
_cell.length_a   1.000
_cell.length_b   1.000
_cell.length_c   1.000
_cell.angle_alpha   90.00
_cell.angle_beta   90.00
_cell.angle_gamma   90.00
#
_symmetry.space_group_name_H-M   'P 1'
#
loop_
_entity.id
_entity.type
_entity.pdbx_description
1 polymer ?
#
loop_
_entity_poly.entity_id
_entity_poly.type
_entity_poly.pdbx_seq_one_letter_code
_entity_poly.pdbx_strand_id
1 'polypeptide(L)'
;MPHTPATSARPARAGLRRLRRLTRTATVTAVATLVLVVAPLAAPHAALAEGKDNRDAFQNLGSADQQDWMGKVGATTPLTAMSIPGTHETLAVHGGSSAQTQQDFGDSAATLSAQLDRGIRAVDIRVRIINDKFVIHHGTFYQNANFDDVLTKTRAFLSAHRGETVLMRLRAECDGSLGSCTDDHPTASHTALFDAYAKQYAGLFYNSGKRSDPPTLGQARGKIVLSVFNADNGGSYGLNGFGDHTEDTWNATDAPAKWSLVSKNLNAAASAPANQTFVTYTSASRAPFNHVPSEYAGGYGVLRGKDLVWVDGVNLRLMNYLNSGGGNRLGIVMMDYPGWALVHDIIARNRYYEARSSSPAIWVVKSDKTYVDSKYGRCMTRGPEFDSSGQGGVVQQRACQSSAPSSHQWQAAMPSTFDSMGYFWIKANNGQCLTTPYNNGTPPSAGTQLFWWPCETRWISDNQMWNIMPTNLADQAAYRFINKWTNLCLTVDPATASQAGGKVVLGNCPA
;
A
#
# COMPACT_ATOMS: atom_id res chain seq x y z
N MET A 1 -27.61 76.09 76.49
CA MET A 1 -28.80 76.91 76.75
C MET A 1 -29.68 76.90 75.51
N PRO A 2 -30.98 76.62 75.63
CA PRO A 2 -31.92 76.53 74.51
C PRO A 2 -32.78 77.81 74.38
N HIS A 3 -33.76 77.74 73.47
CA HIS A 3 -34.93 78.61 73.28
C HIS A 3 -34.75 79.70 72.20
N THR A 4 -35.70 79.94 71.29
CA THR A 4 -37.16 79.99 71.46
C THR A 4 -37.97 79.66 70.17
N PRO A 5 -39.31 79.47 70.28
CA PRO A 5 -40.19 78.89 69.25
C PRO A 5 -41.35 79.80 68.76
N ALA A 6 -42.12 79.30 67.78
CA ALA A 6 -43.58 79.47 67.49
C ALA A 6 -43.84 78.92 66.06
N THR A 7 -44.93 78.24 65.63
CA THR A 7 -46.35 78.15 66.05
C THR A 7 -47.05 77.00 65.27
N SER A 8 -48.07 76.36 65.89
CA SER A 8 -49.39 75.86 65.37
C SER A 8 -49.51 75.14 63.99
N ALA A 9 -50.29 74.09 63.71
CA ALA A 9 -51.10 73.06 64.39
C ALA A 9 -51.61 72.04 63.31
N ARG A 10 -51.48 70.72 63.57
CA ARG A 10 -52.32 69.51 63.28
C ARG A 10 -53.31 69.40 62.05
N PRO A 11 -53.74 68.17 61.62
CA PRO A 11 -52.95 67.02 61.12
C PRO A 11 -53.60 66.20 59.94
N ALA A 12 -52.82 65.22 59.44
CA ALA A 12 -53.18 63.90 58.89
C ALA A 12 -53.95 63.72 57.55
N ARG A 13 -53.30 63.07 56.55
CA ARG A 13 -53.59 61.69 56.06
C ARG A 13 -52.67 61.27 54.89
N ALA A 14 -52.53 59.96 54.76
CA ALA A 14 -51.63 59.19 53.88
C ALA A 14 -52.04 59.15 52.39
N GLY A 15 -51.11 58.73 51.50
CA GLY A 15 -51.46 58.20 50.18
C GLY A 15 -50.34 58.13 49.14
N LEU A 16 -50.00 56.91 48.71
CA LEU A 16 -49.07 56.49 47.64
C LEU A 16 -49.19 57.22 46.27
N ARG A 17 -48.07 57.33 45.52
CA ARG A 17 -47.81 56.61 44.22
C ARG A 17 -46.61 57.11 43.37
N ARG A 18 -45.89 56.12 42.81
CA ARG A 18 -45.34 55.94 41.42
C ARG A 18 -44.06 56.63 40.88
N LEU A 19 -43.17 55.72 40.41
CA LEU A 19 -42.47 55.59 39.10
C LEU A 19 -41.14 56.32 38.78
N ARG A 20 -40.14 55.44 38.49
CA ARG A 20 -39.13 55.42 37.40
C ARG A 20 -37.83 56.26 37.45
N ARG A 21 -36.74 55.45 37.43
CA ARG A 21 -35.49 55.47 36.61
C ARG A 21 -34.23 56.20 37.11
N LEU A 22 -33.16 55.37 37.10
CA LEU A 22 -31.74 55.60 36.75
C LEU A 22 -30.85 56.38 37.75
N THR A 23 -29.83 55.72 38.31
CA THR A 23 -28.44 55.75 37.78
C THR A 23 -27.42 54.99 38.65
N ARG A 24 -26.42 54.40 37.94
CA ARG A 24 -25.02 54.12 38.34
C ARG A 24 -24.73 53.02 39.37
N THR A 25 -24.33 51.85 38.85
CA THR A 25 -23.35 50.97 39.50
C THR A 25 -22.25 50.63 38.50
N ALA A 26 -21.01 50.73 38.97
CA ALA A 26 -19.78 50.53 38.21
C ALA A 26 -19.57 49.06 37.85
N THR A 27 -19.23 48.78 36.60
CA THR A 27 -18.80 47.47 36.12
C THR A 27 -17.28 47.39 36.13
N VAL A 28 -16.74 46.45 36.91
CA VAL A 28 -15.36 45.97 36.81
C VAL A 28 -15.30 45.03 35.62
N THR A 29 -14.54 45.39 34.59
CA THR A 29 -14.25 44.56 33.42
C THR A 29 -13.21 43.51 33.78
N ALA A 30 -13.66 42.28 34.07
CA ALA A 30 -12.80 41.10 34.00
C ALA A 30 -12.74 40.64 32.55
N VAL A 31 -11.59 40.84 31.89
CA VAL A 31 -11.31 40.27 30.58
C VAL A 31 -11.00 38.78 30.78
N ALA A 32 -12.00 37.93 30.63
CA ALA A 32 -11.80 36.50 30.47
C ALA A 32 -11.43 36.23 29.01
N THR A 33 -10.14 36.08 28.73
CA THR A 33 -9.64 35.52 27.48
C THR A 33 -10.10 34.06 27.40
N LEU A 34 -11.18 33.83 26.67
CA LEU A 34 -11.65 32.50 26.30
C LEU A 34 -10.64 31.91 25.30
N VAL A 35 -9.62 31.22 25.81
CA VAL A 35 -8.79 30.34 24.98
C VAL A 35 -9.69 29.16 24.59
N LEU A 36 -10.29 29.25 23.41
CA LEU A 36 -10.85 28.10 22.71
C LEU A 36 -9.67 27.16 22.42
N VAL A 37 -9.42 26.23 23.34
CA VAL A 37 -8.66 25.03 23.02
C VAL A 37 -9.53 24.24 22.05
N VAL A 38 -9.33 24.50 20.76
CA VAL A 38 -9.75 23.58 19.70
C VAL A 38 -8.86 22.36 19.88
N ALA A 39 -9.26 21.44 20.76
CA ALA A 39 -8.73 20.09 20.72
C ALA A 39 -9.04 19.57 19.31
N PRO A 40 -8.04 19.13 18.53
CA PRO A 40 -8.34 18.47 17.28
C PRO A 40 -9.18 17.25 17.64
N LEU A 41 -10.45 17.28 17.24
CA LEU A 41 -11.26 16.08 17.12
C LEU A 41 -10.55 15.24 16.05
N ALA A 42 -9.56 14.46 16.47
CA ALA A 42 -9.09 13.33 15.71
C ALA A 42 -10.35 12.47 15.51
N ALA A 43 -10.88 12.49 14.29
CA ALA A 43 -11.93 11.56 13.92
C ALA A 43 -11.48 10.17 14.36
N PRO A 44 -12.36 9.38 15.01
CA PRO A 44 -12.02 8.02 15.38
C PRO A 44 -11.67 7.31 14.10
N HIS A 45 -10.37 7.02 13.94
CA HIS A 45 -9.92 6.18 12.86
C HIS A 45 -10.61 4.83 13.09
N ALA A 46 -11.05 4.18 12.02
CA ALA A 46 -11.18 2.74 12.10
C ALA A 46 -9.77 2.24 12.42
N ALA A 47 -9.51 1.93 13.71
CA ALA A 47 -8.31 1.24 14.11
C ALA A 47 -8.26 0.01 13.21
N LEU A 48 -7.13 -0.21 12.53
CA LEU A 48 -6.91 -1.53 11.94
C LEU A 48 -7.14 -2.53 13.07
N ALA A 49 -7.88 -3.60 12.80
CA ALA A 49 -8.09 -4.62 13.80
C ALA A 49 -6.71 -5.03 14.30
N GLU A 50 -6.44 -4.78 15.57
CA GLU A 50 -5.17 -5.15 16.20
C GLU A 50 -5.22 -6.67 16.43
N GLY A 51 -4.16 -7.37 16.02
CA GLY A 51 -4.03 -8.80 16.29
C GLY A 51 -3.97 -9.05 17.79
N LYS A 52 -4.63 -10.10 18.27
CA LYS A 52 -4.82 -10.33 19.72
C LYS A 52 -4.08 -11.54 20.25
N ASP A 53 -3.97 -12.57 19.42
CA ASP A 53 -3.36 -13.83 19.81
C ASP A 53 -2.57 -14.46 18.65
N ASN A 54 -1.96 -15.61 18.92
CA ASN A 54 -1.07 -16.26 17.98
C ASN A 54 -1.74 -16.63 16.64
N ARG A 55 -3.07 -16.78 16.60
CA ARG A 55 -3.81 -17.08 15.35
C ARG A 55 -3.84 -15.91 14.39
N ASP A 56 -3.60 -14.69 14.88
CA ASP A 56 -3.48 -13.49 14.06
C ASP A 56 -2.03 -13.24 13.61
N ALA A 57 -1.06 -13.79 14.35
CA ALA A 57 0.36 -13.65 14.10
C ALA A 57 0.96 -14.76 13.21
N PHE A 58 0.37 -15.96 13.22
CA PHE A 58 0.97 -17.15 12.63
C PHE A 58 -0.03 -17.97 11.80
N GLN A 59 0.44 -18.49 10.67
CA GLN A 59 -0.25 -19.44 9.81
C GLN A 59 -1.65 -18.98 9.31
N ASN A 60 -1.86 -17.67 9.22
CA ASN A 60 -3.15 -17.10 8.83
C ASN A 60 -2.95 -15.78 8.08
N LEU A 61 -2.72 -15.82 6.76
CA LEU A 61 -2.51 -14.60 5.97
C LEU A 61 -3.78 -13.74 5.81
N GLY A 62 -4.93 -14.18 6.31
CA GLY A 62 -6.18 -13.42 6.24
C GLY A 62 -6.80 -13.36 4.85
N SER A 63 -7.61 -12.33 4.63
CA SER A 63 -8.34 -12.10 3.38
C SER A 63 -7.47 -11.37 2.35
N ALA A 64 -7.78 -11.55 1.08
CA ALA A 64 -7.15 -10.80 -0.01
C ALA A 64 -7.67 -9.35 -0.06
N ASP A 65 -7.18 -8.48 0.82
CA ASP A 65 -7.61 -7.07 0.94
C ASP A 65 -6.45 -6.05 0.96
N GLN A 66 -5.22 -6.50 0.71
CA GLN A 66 -4.01 -5.66 0.67
C GLN A 66 -3.31 -5.69 -0.71
N GLN A 67 -4.06 -5.86 -1.82
CA GLN A 67 -3.47 -5.93 -3.16
C GLN A 67 -2.85 -4.61 -3.63
N ASP A 68 -3.35 -3.47 -3.16
CA ASP A 68 -3.00 -2.13 -3.69
C ASP A 68 -2.42 -1.17 -2.62
N TRP A 69 -1.76 -1.71 -1.59
CA TRP A 69 -1.35 -0.90 -0.45
C TRP A 69 -0.22 0.10 -0.78
N MET A 70 0.74 -0.27 -1.66
CA MET A 70 1.79 0.65 -2.10
C MET A 70 1.24 1.74 -3.03
N GLY A 71 0.08 1.52 -3.65
CA GLY A 71 -0.67 2.53 -4.40
C GLY A 71 -1.00 3.79 -3.57
N LYS A 72 -1.09 3.67 -2.25
CA LYS A 72 -1.36 4.80 -1.32
C LYS A 72 -0.10 5.60 -0.98
N VAL A 73 1.08 5.01 -1.15
CA VAL A 73 2.38 5.63 -0.85
C VAL A 73 2.82 6.56 -1.99
N GLY A 74 3.40 7.72 -1.66
CA GLY A 74 3.88 8.67 -2.67
C GLY A 74 5.04 8.10 -3.49
N ALA A 75 5.05 8.35 -4.80
CA ALA A 75 6.03 7.81 -5.76
C ALA A 75 7.47 8.29 -5.53
N THR A 76 7.67 9.41 -4.82
CA THR A 76 8.99 9.91 -4.44
C THR A 76 9.57 9.19 -3.23
N THR A 77 8.79 8.36 -2.53
CA THR A 77 9.25 7.59 -1.37
C THR A 77 10.35 6.62 -1.79
N PRO A 78 11.56 6.70 -1.24
CA PRO A 78 12.60 5.71 -1.47
C PRO A 78 12.17 4.34 -0.96
N LEU A 79 12.43 3.25 -1.69
CA LEU A 79 12.11 1.90 -1.19
C LEU A 79 12.84 1.58 0.12
N THR A 80 14.03 2.14 0.33
CA THR A 80 14.82 2.02 1.58
C THR A 80 14.13 2.64 2.79
N ALA A 81 13.19 3.57 2.57
CA ALA A 81 12.46 4.25 3.64
C ALA A 81 11.21 3.48 4.09
N MET A 82 10.78 2.50 3.30
CA MET A 82 9.52 1.77 3.50
C MET A 82 9.66 0.60 4.47
N SER A 83 8.55 0.22 5.08
CA SER A 83 8.42 -1.04 5.83
C SER A 83 7.68 -2.05 4.95
N ILE A 84 8.32 -3.15 4.57
CA ILE A 84 7.80 -4.06 3.53
C ILE A 84 7.68 -5.47 4.11
N PRO A 85 6.47 -6.06 4.15
CA PRO A 85 6.29 -7.43 4.59
C PRO A 85 6.79 -8.39 3.51
N GLY A 86 7.52 -9.40 3.94
CA GLY A 86 8.13 -10.40 3.08
C GLY A 86 8.04 -11.82 3.61
N THR A 87 8.35 -12.78 2.76
CA THR A 87 8.38 -14.21 3.10
C THR A 87 9.74 -14.82 2.77
N HIS A 88 10.30 -15.54 3.73
CA HIS A 88 11.52 -16.33 3.55
C HIS A 88 11.19 -17.64 2.83
N GLU A 89 12.01 -18.05 1.85
CA GLU A 89 11.72 -19.24 1.05
C GLU A 89 10.27 -19.24 0.54
N THR A 90 9.87 -18.19 -0.19
CA THR A 90 8.46 -17.83 -0.47
C THR A 90 7.58 -18.97 -0.97
N LEU A 91 8.18 -19.97 -1.64
CA LEU A 91 7.48 -21.11 -2.22
C LEU A 91 7.84 -22.46 -1.55
N ALA A 92 8.52 -22.47 -0.41
CA ALA A 92 8.83 -23.71 0.30
C ALA A 92 7.59 -24.26 1.04
N VAL A 93 6.76 -24.96 0.29
CA VAL A 93 5.51 -25.62 0.75
C VAL A 93 5.61 -27.15 0.74
N HIS A 94 6.71 -27.71 0.19
CA HIS A 94 7.00 -29.14 0.07
C HIS A 94 8.29 -29.54 0.81
N GLY A 95 8.44 -30.84 1.09
CA GLY A 95 9.63 -31.41 1.76
C GLY A 95 9.44 -31.72 3.25
N GLY A 96 8.20 -31.60 3.76
CA GLY A 96 7.85 -31.91 5.15
C GLY A 96 8.20 -30.77 6.12
N SER A 97 7.93 -30.99 7.41
CA SER A 97 8.01 -29.94 8.43
C SER A 97 9.39 -29.30 8.57
N SER A 98 10.47 -30.02 8.26
CA SER A 98 11.84 -29.49 8.31
C SER A 98 12.16 -28.50 7.18
N ALA A 99 11.46 -28.59 6.05
CA ALA A 99 11.70 -27.77 4.87
C ALA A 99 10.57 -26.77 4.61
N GLN A 100 9.35 -27.04 5.07
CA GLN A 100 8.23 -26.12 4.85
C GLN A 100 8.42 -24.83 5.66
N THR A 101 8.25 -23.68 5.01
CA THR A 101 8.37 -22.35 5.65
C THR A 101 7.12 -21.48 5.46
N GLN A 102 6.25 -21.85 4.52
CA GLN A 102 5.07 -21.06 4.16
C GLN A 102 3.78 -21.88 4.21
N GLN A 103 2.65 -21.18 4.37
CA GLN A 103 1.33 -21.77 4.18
C GLN A 103 1.18 -22.22 2.72
N ASP A 104 0.58 -23.39 2.53
CA ASP A 104 0.37 -23.97 1.21
C ASP A 104 -0.95 -23.45 0.59
N PHE A 105 -0.84 -22.67 -0.48
CA PHE A 105 -1.98 -22.31 -1.35
C PHE A 105 -1.86 -22.92 -2.75
N GLY A 106 -0.99 -23.92 -2.90
CA GLY A 106 -0.80 -24.70 -4.11
C GLY A 106 0.49 -24.41 -4.87
N ASP A 107 0.69 -25.28 -5.87
CA ASP A 107 1.86 -25.39 -6.74
C ASP A 107 1.89 -24.32 -7.85
N SER A 108 2.92 -24.38 -8.72
CA SER A 108 3.04 -23.49 -9.89
C SER A 108 2.93 -22.00 -9.52
N ALA A 109 3.57 -21.63 -8.41
CA ALA A 109 3.54 -20.31 -7.80
C ALA A 109 2.13 -19.78 -7.43
N ALA A 110 1.14 -20.66 -7.19
CA ALA A 110 -0.15 -20.26 -6.63
C ALA A 110 0.00 -19.69 -5.21
N THR A 111 0.89 -20.27 -4.41
CA THR A 111 1.31 -19.73 -3.10
C THR A 111 1.82 -18.28 -3.18
N LEU A 112 2.65 -17.96 -4.18
CA LEU A 112 3.08 -16.57 -4.42
C LEU A 112 1.90 -15.64 -4.72
N SER A 113 0.96 -16.08 -5.56
CA SER A 113 -0.22 -15.27 -5.90
C SER A 113 -1.05 -14.96 -4.65
N ALA A 114 -1.29 -15.96 -3.81
CA ALA A 114 -2.02 -15.78 -2.56
C ALA A 114 -1.34 -14.82 -1.58
N GLN A 115 -0.01 -14.87 -1.50
CA GLN A 115 0.79 -13.95 -0.67
C GLN A 115 0.77 -12.52 -1.21
N LEU A 116 0.90 -12.31 -2.52
CA LEU A 116 0.82 -10.99 -3.15
C LEU A 116 -0.58 -10.37 -2.93
N ASP A 117 -1.64 -11.17 -3.07
CA ASP A 117 -3.01 -10.69 -2.84
C ASP A 117 -3.27 -10.22 -1.40
N ARG A 118 -2.43 -10.67 -0.46
CA ARG A 118 -2.52 -10.41 0.98
C ARG A 118 -1.45 -9.46 1.49
N GLY A 119 -0.73 -8.79 0.60
CA GLY A 119 0.12 -7.66 0.93
C GLY A 119 1.63 -7.94 1.00
N ILE A 120 2.06 -9.19 0.85
CA ILE A 120 3.49 -9.54 0.75
C ILE A 120 4.09 -8.87 -0.50
N ARG A 121 5.24 -8.20 -0.35
CA ARG A 121 5.93 -7.51 -1.47
C ARG A 121 7.43 -7.75 -1.49
N ALA A 122 8.00 -8.43 -0.49
CA ALA A 122 9.37 -8.93 -0.54
C ALA A 122 9.36 -10.46 -0.58
N VAL A 123 9.94 -11.04 -1.63
CA VAL A 123 9.92 -12.48 -1.87
C VAL A 123 11.35 -13.02 -1.95
N ASP A 124 11.58 -14.17 -1.32
CA ASP A 124 12.82 -14.93 -1.39
C ASP A 124 12.62 -16.14 -2.30
N ILE A 125 13.20 -16.06 -3.50
CA ILE A 125 13.09 -17.08 -4.54
C ILE A 125 14.41 -17.81 -4.66
N ARG A 126 14.37 -19.12 -4.45
CA ARG A 126 15.55 -19.97 -4.47
C ARG A 126 15.46 -21.00 -5.57
N VAL A 127 16.51 -21.05 -6.39
CA VAL A 127 16.52 -21.76 -7.66
C VAL A 127 17.66 -22.75 -7.72
N ARG A 128 17.39 -23.87 -8.38
CA ARG A 128 18.36 -24.84 -8.84
C ARG A 128 18.33 -24.85 -10.37
N ILE A 129 19.48 -25.06 -11.01
CA ILE A 129 19.52 -25.30 -12.45
C ILE A 129 19.18 -26.77 -12.71
N ILE A 130 18.11 -26.98 -13.48
CA ILE A 130 17.72 -28.28 -14.03
C ILE A 130 17.36 -28.10 -15.51
N ASN A 131 18.01 -28.84 -16.41
CA ASN A 131 17.83 -28.77 -17.86
C ASN A 131 17.91 -27.32 -18.38
N ASP A 132 18.95 -26.58 -17.95
CA ASP A 132 19.20 -25.17 -18.28
C ASP A 132 18.04 -24.22 -17.95
N LYS A 133 17.27 -24.54 -16.90
CA LYS A 133 16.17 -23.71 -16.38
C LYS A 133 16.26 -23.55 -14.87
N PHE A 134 15.72 -22.45 -14.37
CA PHE A 134 15.57 -22.24 -12.93
C PHE A 134 14.31 -22.92 -12.40
N VAL A 135 14.54 -23.89 -11.51
CA VAL A 135 13.51 -24.69 -10.86
C VAL A 135 13.53 -24.39 -9.37
N ILE A 136 12.35 -24.15 -8.77
CA ILE A 136 12.26 -23.69 -7.38
C ILE A 136 12.54 -24.83 -6.41
N HIS A 137 13.48 -24.61 -5.48
CA HIS A 137 13.93 -25.59 -4.49
C HIS A 137 14.11 -24.96 -3.12
N HIS A 138 14.00 -25.80 -2.10
CA HIS A 138 14.55 -25.56 -0.76
C HIS A 138 15.36 -26.79 -0.36
N GLY A 139 16.67 -26.61 -0.25
CA GLY A 139 17.65 -27.70 -0.26
C GLY A 139 17.44 -28.64 -1.46
N THR A 140 17.30 -29.93 -1.17
CA THR A 140 17.07 -30.97 -2.19
C THR A 140 15.60 -31.11 -2.61
N PHE A 141 14.68 -30.39 -1.96
CA PHE A 141 13.25 -30.55 -2.20
C PHE A 141 12.75 -29.63 -3.30
N TYR A 142 12.29 -30.23 -4.40
CA TYR A 142 11.56 -29.53 -5.43
C TYR A 142 10.24 -29.00 -4.89
N GLN A 143 9.91 -27.73 -5.21
CA GLN A 143 8.74 -27.03 -4.69
C GLN A 143 7.57 -26.97 -5.69
N ASN A 144 7.54 -27.87 -6.67
CA ASN A 144 6.49 -27.94 -7.69
C ASN A 144 6.23 -26.62 -8.42
N ALA A 145 7.28 -25.82 -8.62
CA ALA A 145 7.23 -24.54 -9.34
C ALA A 145 8.54 -24.25 -10.08
N ASN A 146 8.46 -23.47 -11.14
CA ASN A 146 9.60 -22.98 -11.91
C ASN A 146 9.68 -21.46 -11.84
N PHE A 147 10.83 -20.89 -12.23
CA PHE A 147 11.00 -19.44 -12.25
C PHE A 147 10.08 -18.76 -13.28
N ASP A 148 9.77 -19.40 -14.40
CA ASP A 148 8.76 -18.92 -15.35
C ASP A 148 7.38 -18.74 -14.68
N ASP A 149 6.99 -19.63 -13.75
CA ASP A 149 5.73 -19.51 -13.00
C ASP A 149 5.77 -18.25 -12.12
N VAL A 150 6.87 -18.06 -11.37
CA VAL A 150 7.11 -16.87 -10.55
C VAL A 150 6.98 -15.60 -11.37
N LEU A 151 7.75 -15.48 -12.46
CA LEU A 151 7.74 -14.27 -13.31
C LEU A 151 6.39 -14.03 -13.97
N THR A 152 5.70 -15.08 -14.39
CA THR A 152 4.38 -14.98 -15.01
C THR A 152 3.33 -14.48 -14.01
N LYS A 153 3.29 -15.07 -12.80
CA LYS A 153 2.37 -14.64 -11.74
C LYS A 153 2.68 -13.23 -11.25
N THR A 154 3.95 -12.90 -11.03
CA THR A 154 4.34 -11.54 -10.61
C THR A 154 4.03 -10.50 -11.70
N ARG A 155 4.27 -10.80 -12.98
CA ARG A 155 3.89 -9.89 -14.08
C ARG A 155 2.37 -9.68 -14.14
N ALA A 156 1.58 -10.74 -13.94
CA ALA A 156 0.12 -10.64 -13.91
C ALA A 156 -0.35 -9.76 -12.73
N PHE A 157 0.17 -10.02 -11.54
CA PHE A 157 -0.11 -9.23 -10.34
C PHE A 157 0.24 -7.74 -10.53
N LEU A 158 1.48 -7.44 -10.91
CA LEU A 158 1.93 -6.07 -11.18
C LEU A 158 1.18 -5.42 -12.35
N SER A 159 0.52 -6.24 -13.18
CA SER A 159 -0.33 -5.74 -14.25
C SER A 159 -1.72 -5.34 -13.84
N ALA A 160 -2.31 -6.09 -12.92
CA ALA A 160 -3.56 -5.71 -12.27
C ALA A 160 -3.35 -4.57 -11.26
N HIS A 161 -2.20 -4.55 -10.57
CA HIS A 161 -1.91 -3.66 -9.44
C HIS A 161 -0.71 -2.75 -9.72
N ARG A 162 -0.88 -1.80 -10.67
CA ARG A 162 0.20 -0.95 -11.19
C ARG A 162 0.86 -0.02 -10.16
N GLY A 163 0.21 0.20 -9.01
CA GLY A 163 0.77 0.97 -7.91
C GLY A 163 1.82 0.23 -7.09
N GLU A 164 1.96 -1.07 -7.33
CA GLU A 164 2.81 -1.98 -6.56
C GLU A 164 4.14 -2.25 -7.26
N THR A 165 5.08 -2.78 -6.48
CA THR A 165 6.35 -3.35 -6.93
C THR A 165 6.63 -4.60 -6.10
N VAL A 166 7.37 -5.56 -6.65
CA VAL A 166 7.83 -6.73 -5.89
C VAL A 166 9.35 -6.69 -5.76
N LEU A 167 9.84 -6.74 -4.52
CA LEU A 167 11.26 -6.89 -4.21
C LEU A 167 11.57 -8.39 -4.22
N MET A 168 12.50 -8.81 -5.06
CA MET A 168 12.85 -10.22 -5.22
C MET A 168 14.30 -10.43 -4.81
N ARG A 169 14.52 -11.22 -3.76
CA ARG A 169 15.79 -11.88 -3.55
C ARG A 169 15.83 -13.12 -4.42
N LEU A 170 16.90 -13.29 -5.18
CA LEU A 170 17.16 -14.50 -5.96
C LEU A 170 18.42 -15.17 -5.42
N ARG A 171 18.38 -16.49 -5.23
CA ARG A 171 19.53 -17.26 -4.75
C ARG A 171 19.65 -18.58 -5.49
N ALA A 172 20.88 -18.94 -5.86
CA ALA A 172 21.21 -20.32 -6.19
C ALA A 172 21.14 -21.16 -4.91
N GLU A 173 20.25 -22.14 -4.87
CA GLU A 173 20.02 -22.97 -3.70
C GLU A 173 21.10 -24.03 -3.53
N CYS A 174 21.55 -24.58 -4.66
CA CYS A 174 22.63 -25.55 -4.69
C CYS A 174 23.96 -24.84 -4.86
N ASP A 175 24.87 -25.06 -3.91
CA ASP A 175 26.25 -24.51 -3.96
C ASP A 175 27.31 -25.62 -4.04
N GLY A 176 26.90 -26.88 -4.13
CA GLY A 176 27.78 -28.04 -4.25
C GLY A 176 28.61 -28.34 -3.00
N SER A 177 28.38 -27.63 -1.89
CA SER A 177 29.08 -27.88 -0.63
C SER A 177 28.58 -29.14 0.07
N LEU A 178 29.38 -29.67 1.01
CA LEU A 178 29.02 -30.87 1.76
C LEU A 178 27.75 -30.62 2.59
N GLY A 179 26.69 -31.39 2.31
CA GLY A 179 25.37 -31.21 2.94
C GLY A 179 24.40 -30.32 2.14
N SER A 180 24.84 -29.81 0.99
CA SER A 180 24.03 -29.08 0.01
C SER A 180 23.64 -29.97 -1.18
N CYS A 181 22.94 -29.39 -2.16
CA CYS A 181 22.64 -30.02 -3.44
C CYS A 181 23.59 -29.51 -4.55
N THR A 182 23.52 -30.13 -5.74
CA THR A 182 24.29 -29.72 -6.92
C THR A 182 23.33 -29.50 -8.08
N ASP A 183 23.57 -28.47 -8.89
CA ASP A 183 22.91 -28.32 -10.19
C ASP A 183 23.17 -29.55 -11.07
N ASP A 184 22.24 -29.87 -11.97
CA ASP A 184 22.45 -31.00 -12.88
C ASP A 184 23.56 -30.72 -13.90
N HIS A 185 23.74 -29.44 -14.27
CA HIS A 185 24.82 -28.92 -15.11
C HIS A 185 25.72 -27.96 -14.31
N PRO A 186 26.75 -28.44 -13.59
CA PRO A 186 27.54 -27.61 -12.66
C PRO A 186 28.40 -26.53 -13.35
N THR A 187 28.52 -26.54 -14.68
CA THR A 187 29.19 -25.49 -15.46
C THR A 187 28.23 -24.42 -15.99
N ALA A 188 26.91 -24.58 -15.79
CA ALA A 188 25.93 -23.61 -16.22
C ALA A 188 26.08 -22.30 -15.42
N SER A 189 26.01 -21.16 -16.11
CA SER A 189 26.06 -19.87 -15.43
C SER A 189 24.65 -19.42 -15.04
N HIS A 190 24.43 -19.28 -13.74
CA HIS A 190 23.24 -18.66 -13.18
C HIS A 190 23.02 -17.26 -13.73
N THR A 191 24.08 -16.45 -13.82
CA THR A 191 23.95 -15.07 -14.31
C THR A 191 23.59 -14.99 -15.80
N ALA A 192 24.16 -15.85 -16.65
CA ALA A 192 23.78 -15.91 -18.06
C ALA A 192 22.34 -16.38 -18.26
N LEU A 193 21.88 -17.36 -17.46
CA LEU A 193 20.52 -17.84 -17.50
C LEU A 193 19.52 -16.79 -17.00
N PHE A 194 19.84 -16.06 -15.93
CA PHE A 194 19.05 -14.93 -15.48
C PHE A 194 18.95 -13.83 -16.55
N ASP A 195 20.04 -13.51 -17.25
CA ASP A 195 20.01 -12.53 -18.35
C ASP A 195 19.07 -12.96 -19.48
N ALA A 196 19.01 -14.27 -19.79
CA ALA A 196 18.04 -14.82 -20.73
C ALA A 196 16.59 -14.62 -20.23
N TYR A 197 16.32 -14.87 -18.95
CA TYR A 197 15.01 -14.58 -18.34
C TYR A 197 14.65 -13.09 -18.37
N ALA A 198 15.58 -12.20 -18.00
CA ALA A 198 15.35 -10.76 -18.02
C ALA A 198 15.04 -10.25 -19.45
N LYS A 199 15.65 -10.86 -20.47
CA LYS A 199 15.35 -10.58 -21.88
C LYS A 199 14.00 -11.14 -22.32
N GLN A 200 13.66 -12.38 -21.94
CA GLN A 200 12.36 -13.00 -22.23
C GLN A 200 11.21 -12.22 -21.59
N TYR A 201 11.41 -11.70 -20.38
CA TYR A 201 10.47 -10.87 -19.65
C TYR A 201 10.85 -9.38 -19.73
N ALA A 202 11.15 -8.90 -20.94
CA ALA A 202 11.60 -7.53 -21.18
C ALA A 202 10.66 -6.49 -20.52
N GLY A 203 11.26 -5.55 -19.78
CA GLY A 203 10.53 -4.49 -19.07
C GLY A 203 9.95 -4.89 -17.71
N LEU A 204 9.97 -6.18 -17.33
CA LEU A 204 9.47 -6.63 -16.03
C LEU A 204 10.41 -6.25 -14.88
N PHE A 205 11.72 -6.29 -15.09
CA PHE A 205 12.70 -5.98 -14.06
C PHE A 205 13.13 -4.51 -14.10
N TYR A 206 13.16 -3.86 -12.94
CA TYR A 206 13.83 -2.58 -12.79
C TYR A 206 15.33 -2.73 -13.12
N ASN A 207 15.85 -1.82 -13.94
CA ASN A 207 17.23 -1.86 -14.45
C ASN A 207 17.65 -3.22 -15.05
N SER A 208 16.70 -3.98 -15.62
CA SER A 208 16.93 -5.35 -16.09
C SER A 208 17.55 -6.29 -15.03
N GLY A 209 17.37 -5.99 -13.75
CA GLY A 209 17.99 -6.70 -12.62
C GLY A 209 19.48 -6.40 -12.39
N LYS A 210 20.12 -5.59 -13.25
CA LYS A 210 21.52 -5.21 -13.10
C LYS A 210 21.71 -4.29 -11.89
N ARG A 211 22.94 -4.27 -11.36
CA ARG A 211 23.29 -3.48 -10.18
C ARG A 211 22.87 -2.01 -10.35
N SER A 212 22.16 -1.49 -9.35
CA SER A 212 21.78 -0.08 -9.29
C SER A 212 21.67 0.41 -7.85
N ASP A 213 21.55 1.72 -7.67
CA ASP A 213 21.07 2.28 -6.42
C ASP A 213 19.58 1.90 -6.20
N PRO A 214 19.12 1.86 -4.94
CA PRO A 214 17.72 1.65 -4.62
C PRO A 214 16.80 2.70 -5.27
N PRO A 215 15.75 2.28 -6.01
CA PRO A 215 14.82 3.22 -6.64
C PRO A 215 13.85 3.85 -5.65
N THR A 216 13.19 4.93 -6.07
CA THR A 216 11.92 5.33 -5.45
C THR A 216 10.80 4.38 -5.86
N LEU A 217 9.71 4.36 -5.07
CA LEU A 217 8.53 3.56 -5.37
C LEU A 217 7.99 3.85 -6.77
N GLY A 218 7.97 5.10 -7.21
CA GLY A 218 7.52 5.50 -8.55
C GLY A 218 8.31 4.86 -9.68
N GLN A 219 9.63 4.76 -9.53
CA GLN A 219 10.50 4.11 -10.51
C GLN A 219 10.30 2.59 -10.54
N ALA A 220 10.02 2.02 -9.36
CA ALA A 220 9.83 0.58 -9.15
C ALA A 220 8.44 0.08 -9.56
N ARG A 221 7.41 0.94 -9.54
CA ARG A 221 6.02 0.59 -9.87
C ARG A 221 5.89 -0.21 -11.17
N GLY A 222 5.09 -1.27 -11.10
CA GLY A 222 4.83 -2.21 -12.18
C GLY A 222 6.01 -3.13 -12.52
N LYS A 223 7.09 -3.14 -11.71
CA LYS A 223 8.30 -3.92 -11.96
C LYS A 223 8.67 -4.81 -10.77
N ILE A 224 9.53 -5.79 -11.06
CA ILE A 224 10.30 -6.52 -10.07
C ILE A 224 11.59 -5.74 -9.82
N VAL A 225 11.85 -5.41 -8.56
CA VAL A 225 13.16 -4.91 -8.14
C VAL A 225 13.95 -6.11 -7.64
N LEU A 226 14.96 -6.52 -8.40
CA LEU A 226 15.89 -7.53 -7.92
C LEU A 226 16.68 -6.92 -6.76
N SER A 227 16.54 -7.46 -5.57
CA SER A 227 17.17 -6.97 -4.35
C SER A 227 18.63 -7.39 -4.27
N VAL A 228 18.88 -8.67 -4.52
CA VAL A 228 20.20 -9.29 -4.57
C VAL A 228 20.10 -10.57 -5.39
N PHE A 229 21.19 -10.94 -6.06
CA PHE A 229 21.35 -12.27 -6.63
C PHE A 229 22.55 -12.97 -5.98
N ASN A 230 22.28 -14.00 -5.20
CA ASN A 230 23.31 -14.85 -4.59
C ASN A 230 23.60 -16.06 -5.48
N ALA A 231 24.36 -15.86 -6.56
CA ALA A 231 24.88 -16.90 -7.44
C ALA A 231 26.08 -16.37 -8.25
N ASP A 232 27.05 -17.22 -8.61
CA ASP A 232 28.25 -16.86 -9.41
C ASP A 232 28.87 -15.48 -9.02
N ASN A 233 29.21 -14.65 -10.02
CA ASN A 233 29.54 -13.21 -9.93
C ASN A 233 28.28 -12.33 -9.70
N GLY A 234 27.38 -12.73 -8.80
CA GLY A 234 26.10 -12.05 -8.51
C GLY A 234 26.24 -10.59 -8.05
N GLY A 235 27.47 -10.16 -7.72
CA GLY A 235 27.84 -8.77 -7.47
C GLY A 235 27.37 -7.77 -8.55
N SER A 236 27.21 -8.20 -9.80
CA SER A 236 26.72 -7.35 -10.90
C SER A 236 25.20 -7.15 -10.94
N TYR A 237 24.44 -7.71 -9.98
CA TYR A 237 22.98 -7.70 -9.95
C TYR A 237 22.43 -7.19 -8.62
N GLY A 238 21.22 -6.65 -8.64
CA GLY A 238 20.50 -6.25 -7.44
C GLY A 238 20.73 -4.80 -7.01
N LEU A 239 20.49 -4.50 -5.73
CA LEU A 239 20.58 -3.13 -5.18
C LEU A 239 21.88 -2.91 -4.40
N ASN A 240 22.48 -1.73 -4.55
CA ASN A 240 23.55 -1.28 -3.67
C ASN A 240 23.05 -1.22 -2.21
N GLY A 241 23.87 -1.70 -1.27
CA GLY A 241 23.61 -1.63 0.16
C GLY A 241 22.47 -2.51 0.71
N PHE A 242 21.92 -3.44 -0.08
CA PHE A 242 20.83 -4.34 0.39
C PHE A 242 21.24 -5.21 1.59
N GLY A 243 22.50 -5.63 1.64
CA GLY A 243 23.02 -6.54 2.67
C GLY A 243 23.59 -5.86 3.92
N ASP A 244 23.75 -4.53 3.90
CA ASP A 244 24.57 -3.80 4.89
C ASP A 244 24.00 -3.88 6.32
N HIS A 245 22.69 -4.04 6.44
CA HIS A 245 21.99 -4.11 7.72
C HIS A 245 21.02 -5.31 7.77
N THR A 246 21.60 -6.50 7.81
CA THR A 246 20.86 -7.76 7.79
C THR A 246 20.94 -8.50 9.12
N GLU A 247 19.78 -8.92 9.64
CA GLU A 247 19.69 -9.98 10.64
C GLU A 247 19.15 -11.26 9.97
N ASP A 248 20.04 -12.24 9.80
CA ASP A 248 19.77 -13.54 9.15
C ASP A 248 20.41 -14.70 9.93
N THR A 249 20.40 -14.62 11.26
CA THR A 249 20.83 -15.72 12.12
C THR A 249 19.78 -16.83 12.04
N TRP A 250 19.87 -17.67 11.01
CA TRP A 250 18.88 -18.71 10.69
C TRP A 250 18.91 -19.89 11.66
N ASN A 251 20.02 -20.09 12.39
CA ASN A 251 20.22 -21.22 13.31
C ASN A 251 20.25 -20.81 14.80
N ALA A 252 19.52 -19.74 15.16
CA ALA A 252 19.41 -19.28 16.54
C ALA A 252 19.06 -20.43 17.50
N THR A 253 19.43 -20.31 18.78
CA THR A 253 19.27 -21.45 19.72
C THR A 253 17.81 -21.82 19.98
N ASP A 254 16.96 -20.81 20.12
CA ASP A 254 15.53 -20.92 20.38
C ASP A 254 14.79 -19.64 19.93
N ALA A 255 13.45 -19.65 19.97
CA ALA A 255 12.65 -18.50 19.55
C ALA A 255 12.93 -17.21 20.36
N PRO A 256 13.11 -17.24 21.70
CA PRO A 256 13.54 -16.07 22.47
C PRO A 256 14.89 -15.49 22.02
N ALA A 257 15.90 -16.32 21.77
CA ALA A 257 17.21 -15.89 21.29
C ALA A 257 17.09 -15.25 19.90
N LYS A 258 16.32 -15.87 18.99
CA LYS A 258 16.05 -15.27 17.68
C LYS A 258 15.36 -13.92 17.80
N TRP A 259 14.35 -13.81 18.67
CA TRP A 259 13.65 -12.55 18.92
C TRP A 259 14.56 -11.42 19.42
N SER A 260 15.54 -11.72 20.27
CA SER A 260 16.52 -10.74 20.73
C SER A 260 17.30 -10.12 19.56
N LEU A 261 17.70 -10.93 18.58
CA LEU A 261 18.40 -10.48 17.38
C LEU A 261 17.47 -9.70 16.44
N VAL A 262 16.27 -10.22 16.21
CA VAL A 262 15.22 -9.58 15.39
C VAL A 262 14.89 -8.19 15.93
N SER A 263 14.52 -8.09 17.20
CA SER A 263 14.12 -6.82 17.83
C SER A 263 15.27 -5.80 17.84
N LYS A 264 16.52 -6.25 18.01
CA LYS A 264 17.69 -5.38 17.88
C LYS A 264 17.79 -4.75 16.49
N ASN A 265 17.62 -5.54 15.41
CA ASN A 265 17.70 -5.01 14.05
C ASN A 265 16.53 -4.10 13.70
N LEU A 266 15.31 -4.43 14.16
CA LEU A 266 14.12 -3.57 13.98
C LEU A 266 14.29 -2.21 14.69
N ASN A 267 14.83 -2.20 15.91
CA ASN A 267 15.11 -0.97 16.65
C ASN A 267 16.20 -0.12 15.96
N ALA A 268 17.20 -0.77 15.36
CA ALA A 268 18.22 -0.09 14.56
C ALA A 268 17.61 0.54 13.30
N ALA A 269 16.76 -0.19 12.57
CA ALA A 269 16.05 0.31 11.38
C ALA A 269 15.20 1.56 11.69
N ALA A 270 14.53 1.57 12.85
CA ALA A 270 13.69 2.67 13.30
C ALA A 270 14.47 3.96 13.61
N SER A 271 15.75 3.84 13.96
CA SER A 271 16.61 4.97 14.32
C SER A 271 17.55 5.40 13.20
N ALA A 272 17.73 4.56 12.18
CA ALA A 272 18.67 4.77 11.10
C ALA A 272 18.11 5.73 10.01
N PRO A 273 19.01 6.38 9.25
CA PRO A 273 18.64 7.19 8.08
C PRO A 273 17.81 6.41 7.05
N ALA A 274 16.85 7.10 6.41
CA ALA A 274 15.89 6.52 5.47
C ALA A 274 16.52 6.01 4.15
N ASN A 275 17.77 6.34 3.87
CA ASN A 275 18.53 5.87 2.70
C ASN A 275 19.25 4.52 2.93
N GLN A 276 19.19 3.97 4.14
CA GLN A 276 19.77 2.65 4.46
C GLN A 276 18.72 1.55 4.36
N THR A 277 19.08 0.45 3.69
CA THR A 277 18.22 -0.73 3.60
C THR A 277 18.43 -1.62 4.82
N PHE A 278 17.34 -2.02 5.46
CA PHE A 278 17.35 -3.02 6.54
C PHE A 278 16.57 -4.24 6.10
N VAL A 279 17.12 -5.43 6.38
CA VAL A 279 16.45 -6.72 6.14
C VAL A 279 16.48 -7.52 7.42
N THR A 280 15.32 -7.88 7.93
CA THR A 280 15.18 -8.66 9.17
C THR A 280 14.46 -9.95 8.88
N TYR A 281 15.15 -11.08 8.99
CA TYR A 281 14.53 -12.39 8.95
C TYR A 281 14.04 -12.77 10.34
N THR A 282 12.72 -12.97 10.49
CA THR A 282 12.14 -13.56 11.69
C THR A 282 12.15 -15.09 11.66
N SER A 283 12.48 -15.67 10.51
CA SER A 283 12.65 -17.10 10.29
C SER A 283 13.90 -17.66 10.96
N ALA A 284 13.81 -18.92 11.38
CA ALA A 284 14.93 -19.71 11.87
C ALA A 284 14.57 -21.21 11.82
N SER A 285 15.58 -22.06 11.81
CA SER A 285 15.46 -23.51 11.86
C SER A 285 16.72 -24.14 12.43
N ARG A 286 16.55 -25.21 13.20
CA ARG A 286 17.62 -26.13 13.59
C ARG A 286 17.23 -27.58 13.32
N ALA A 287 16.30 -27.78 12.41
CA ALA A 287 15.91 -29.10 11.92
C ALA A 287 17.12 -29.85 11.33
N PRO A 288 17.16 -31.18 11.40
CA PRO A 288 16.17 -32.07 12.03
C PRO A 288 16.36 -32.28 13.54
N PHE A 289 17.37 -31.66 14.15
CA PHE A 289 17.81 -32.00 15.51
C PHE A 289 17.17 -31.15 16.62
N ASN A 290 16.39 -30.12 16.27
CA ASN A 290 15.69 -29.25 17.20
C ASN A 290 14.47 -28.64 16.51
N HIS A 291 14.15 -27.37 16.78
CA HIS A 291 12.95 -26.74 16.25
C HIS A 291 12.93 -26.57 14.73
N VAL A 292 11.78 -26.90 14.14
CA VAL A 292 11.46 -26.68 12.73
C VAL A 292 10.98 -25.23 12.49
N PRO A 293 10.90 -24.75 11.22
CA PRO A 293 10.46 -23.39 10.93
C PRO A 293 9.13 -22.99 11.57
N SER A 294 8.14 -23.87 11.54
CA SER A 294 6.82 -23.61 12.12
C SER A 294 6.84 -23.43 13.64
N GLU A 295 7.77 -24.09 14.34
CA GLU A 295 7.94 -23.95 15.79
C GLU A 295 8.66 -22.64 16.15
N TYR A 296 9.65 -22.20 15.35
CA TYR A 296 10.22 -20.86 15.53
C TYR A 296 9.19 -19.77 15.28
N ALA A 297 8.39 -19.89 14.22
CA ALA A 297 7.38 -18.89 13.86
C ALA A 297 6.22 -18.88 14.88
N GLY A 298 5.59 -20.04 15.11
CA GLY A 298 4.34 -20.19 15.87
C GLY A 298 4.52 -20.52 17.35
N GLY A 299 5.69 -20.97 17.80
CA GLY A 299 5.93 -21.41 19.17
C GLY A 299 5.79 -22.93 19.36
N TYR A 300 6.15 -23.39 20.55
CA TYR A 300 6.25 -24.82 20.87
C TYR A 300 6.11 -25.08 22.37
N GLY A 301 5.76 -26.32 22.72
CA GLY A 301 5.74 -26.78 24.12
C GLY A 301 7.07 -27.38 24.55
N VAL A 302 7.54 -27.03 25.75
CA VAL A 302 8.74 -27.61 26.36
C VAL A 302 8.36 -28.24 27.70
N LEU A 303 8.83 -29.47 27.95
CA LEU A 303 8.70 -30.09 29.26
C LEU A 303 9.70 -29.50 30.25
N ARG A 304 9.19 -28.98 31.36
CA ARG A 304 9.99 -28.53 32.51
C ARG A 304 9.61 -29.36 33.73
N GLY A 305 10.36 -30.44 33.96
CA GLY A 305 9.96 -31.45 34.93
C GLY A 305 8.74 -32.23 34.44
N LYS A 306 7.60 -32.07 35.12
CA LYS A 306 6.32 -32.70 34.74
C LYS A 306 5.38 -31.74 33.99
N ASP A 307 5.71 -30.45 33.93
CA ASP A 307 4.84 -29.43 33.37
C ASP A 307 5.19 -29.16 31.91
N LEU A 308 4.17 -29.10 31.05
CA LEU A 308 4.30 -28.62 29.68
C LEU A 308 4.16 -27.09 29.67
N VAL A 309 5.24 -26.40 29.33
CA VAL A 309 5.30 -24.94 29.28
C VAL A 309 5.34 -24.48 27.82
N TRP A 310 4.45 -23.55 27.47
CA TRP A 310 4.42 -22.95 26.13
C TRP A 310 5.49 -21.87 25.97
N VAL A 311 6.20 -21.90 24.85
CA VAL A 311 7.17 -20.87 24.44
C VAL A 311 6.61 -20.18 23.20
N ASP A 312 6.32 -18.88 23.32
CA ASP A 312 5.86 -18.08 22.19
C ASP A 312 6.92 -17.99 21.09
N GLY A 313 6.47 -18.21 19.85
CA GLY A 313 7.26 -18.05 18.64
C GLY A 313 7.59 -16.59 18.31
N VAL A 314 8.44 -16.40 17.31
CA VAL A 314 8.92 -15.08 16.89
C VAL A 314 7.80 -14.24 16.31
N ASN A 315 6.81 -14.83 15.62
CA ASN A 315 5.72 -14.08 15.00
C ASN A 315 4.82 -13.41 16.05
N LEU A 316 4.45 -14.12 17.12
CA LEU A 316 3.67 -13.52 18.22
C LEU A 316 4.46 -12.41 18.93
N ARG A 317 5.76 -12.60 19.12
CA ARG A 317 6.63 -11.57 19.72
C ARG A 317 6.72 -10.33 18.84
N LEU A 318 6.84 -10.51 17.53
CA LEU A 318 6.80 -9.42 16.56
C LEU A 318 5.47 -8.69 16.63
N MET A 319 4.34 -9.39 16.63
CA MET A 319 3.01 -8.76 16.72
C MET A 319 2.90 -7.93 18.00
N ASN A 320 3.27 -8.50 19.16
CA ASN A 320 3.23 -7.78 20.44
C ASN A 320 4.14 -6.53 20.43
N TYR A 321 5.32 -6.62 19.82
CA TYR A 321 6.20 -5.47 19.63
C TYR A 321 5.55 -4.40 18.75
N LEU A 322 4.92 -4.78 17.65
CA LEU A 322 4.25 -3.84 16.74
C LEU A 322 3.04 -3.15 17.41
N ASN A 323 2.22 -3.92 18.11
CA ASN A 323 1.06 -3.48 18.90
C ASN A 323 1.45 -2.47 19.99
N SER A 324 2.61 -2.67 20.63
CA SER A 324 3.15 -1.75 21.64
C SER A 324 3.72 -0.44 21.07
N GLY A 325 3.57 -0.19 19.76
CA GLY A 325 4.09 0.99 19.07
C GLY A 325 5.56 0.88 18.66
N GLY A 326 6.13 -0.33 18.65
CA GLY A 326 7.54 -0.53 18.34
C GLY A 326 7.90 -0.19 16.89
N GLY A 327 8.71 0.84 16.66
CA GLY A 327 9.51 1.11 15.45
C GLY A 327 8.81 1.74 14.23
N ASN A 328 8.85 3.07 14.05
CA ASN A 328 8.17 3.74 12.92
C ASN A 328 8.63 3.31 11.51
N ARG A 329 9.85 2.78 11.37
CA ARG A 329 10.37 2.17 10.14
C ARG A 329 11.02 0.84 10.50
N LEU A 330 10.61 -0.24 9.81
CA LEU A 330 11.09 -1.60 10.07
C LEU A 330 12.08 -2.10 8.99
N GLY A 331 12.09 -1.46 7.82
CA GLY A 331 12.73 -2.02 6.63
C GLY A 331 11.95 -3.22 6.08
N ILE A 332 12.65 -4.16 5.48
CA ILE A 332 12.07 -5.39 4.94
C ILE A 332 12.04 -6.44 6.06
N VAL A 333 10.86 -7.01 6.33
CA VAL A 333 10.67 -8.04 7.36
C VAL A 333 10.29 -9.35 6.68
N MET A 334 11.22 -10.29 6.64
CA MET A 334 11.08 -11.60 5.99
C MET A 334 10.60 -12.63 7.01
N MET A 335 9.44 -13.23 6.79
CA MET A 335 8.76 -14.08 7.77
C MET A 335 8.51 -15.50 7.24
N ASP A 336 8.47 -16.46 8.17
CA ASP A 336 7.88 -17.78 7.94
C ASP A 336 6.44 -17.77 8.47
N TYR A 337 5.53 -18.38 7.72
CA TYR A 337 4.10 -18.47 8.05
C TYR A 337 3.46 -17.18 8.60
N PRO A 338 3.54 -16.04 7.89
CA PRO A 338 3.04 -14.78 8.44
C PRO A 338 1.53 -14.84 8.74
N GLY A 339 1.13 -14.17 9.81
CA GLY A 339 -0.26 -13.86 10.10
C GLY A 339 -0.68 -12.51 9.53
N TRP A 340 -1.98 -12.32 9.33
CA TRP A 340 -2.57 -11.11 8.74
C TRP A 340 -2.24 -9.87 9.57
N ALA A 341 -2.19 -9.98 10.90
CA ALA A 341 -1.91 -8.84 11.77
C ALA A 341 -0.49 -8.31 11.57
N LEU A 342 0.49 -9.21 11.43
CA LEU A 342 1.87 -8.83 11.10
C LEU A 342 1.94 -8.08 9.77
N VAL A 343 1.29 -8.62 8.74
CA VAL A 343 1.30 -7.99 7.42
C VAL A 343 0.66 -6.61 7.47
N HIS A 344 -0.49 -6.47 8.12
CA HIS A 344 -1.22 -5.21 8.23
C HIS A 344 -0.43 -4.17 9.05
N ASP A 345 0.18 -4.57 10.16
CA ASP A 345 0.95 -3.66 11.00
C ASP A 345 2.22 -3.17 10.31
N ILE A 346 2.94 -4.06 9.62
CA ILE A 346 4.12 -3.68 8.82
C ILE A 346 3.71 -2.67 7.73
N ILE A 347 2.61 -2.93 7.01
CA ILE A 347 2.06 -2.02 6.00
C ILE A 347 1.71 -0.66 6.64
N ALA A 348 1.09 -0.66 7.81
CA ALA A 348 0.65 0.56 8.51
C ALA A 348 1.81 1.51 8.86
N ARG A 349 3.05 1.01 8.96
CA ARG A 349 4.24 1.85 9.16
C ARG A 349 4.58 2.76 7.98
N ASN A 350 3.94 2.55 6.83
CA ASN A 350 4.11 3.41 5.66
C ASN A 350 3.13 4.59 5.62
N ARG A 351 2.20 4.71 6.58
CA ARG A 351 1.18 5.78 6.62
C ARG A 351 1.73 7.20 6.58
N TYR A 352 2.95 7.39 7.07
CA TYR A 352 3.66 8.67 6.99
C TYR A 352 3.97 9.07 5.54
N TYR A 353 4.23 8.10 4.67
CA TYR A 353 4.57 8.30 3.27
C TYR A 353 3.37 8.24 2.32
N GLU A 354 2.16 8.10 2.85
CA GLU A 354 0.97 8.14 2.01
C GLU A 354 0.84 9.52 1.34
N ALA A 355 0.51 9.53 0.06
CA ALA A 355 0.26 10.78 -0.65
C ALA A 355 -0.94 11.46 0.02
N ARG A 356 -0.72 12.62 0.67
CA ARG A 356 -1.76 13.37 1.40
C ARG A 356 -2.09 14.73 0.79
N SER A 357 -1.30 15.17 -0.19
CA SER A 357 -1.46 16.47 -0.84
C SER A 357 -2.56 16.46 -1.90
N SER A 358 -3.31 17.56 -2.00
CA SER A 358 -4.25 17.75 -3.10
C SER A 358 -3.56 17.83 -4.46
N SER A 359 -4.24 17.35 -5.48
CA SER A 359 -3.79 17.33 -6.87
C SER A 359 -5.00 17.38 -7.80
N PRO A 360 -4.90 18.02 -8.98
CA PRO A 360 -6.00 18.02 -9.94
C PRO A 360 -6.25 16.65 -10.57
N ALA A 361 -5.39 15.66 -10.28
CA ALA A 361 -5.51 14.27 -10.72
C ALA A 361 -5.93 13.31 -9.58
N ILE A 362 -6.15 13.82 -8.37
CA ILE A 362 -6.71 13.06 -7.25
C ILE A 362 -8.18 13.44 -7.13
N TRP A 363 -9.05 12.45 -7.12
CA TRP A 363 -10.50 12.60 -7.17
C TRP A 363 -11.15 11.97 -5.95
N VAL A 364 -12.00 12.73 -5.28
CA VAL A 364 -12.93 12.22 -4.27
C VAL A 364 -14.19 11.76 -5.00
N VAL A 365 -14.56 10.50 -4.84
CA VAL A 365 -15.78 9.92 -5.40
C VAL A 365 -16.85 9.90 -4.32
N LYS A 366 -17.90 10.71 -4.49
CA LYS A 366 -19.01 10.78 -3.53
C LYS A 366 -20.04 9.67 -3.75
N SER A 367 -20.86 9.43 -2.74
CA SER A 367 -21.95 8.44 -2.77
C SER A 367 -23.00 8.71 -3.85
N ASP A 368 -23.19 9.98 -4.22
CA ASP A 368 -24.08 10.41 -5.31
C ASP A 368 -23.47 10.24 -6.72
N LYS A 369 -22.31 9.58 -6.81
CA LYS A 369 -21.53 9.31 -8.04
C LYS A 369 -20.85 10.55 -8.64
N THR A 370 -20.73 11.65 -7.89
CA THR A 370 -19.93 12.80 -8.34
C THR A 370 -18.44 12.59 -8.08
N TYR A 371 -17.62 12.95 -9.07
CA TYR A 371 -16.17 12.88 -8.99
C TYR A 371 -15.66 14.31 -8.83
N VAL A 372 -15.05 14.61 -7.69
CA VAL A 372 -14.59 15.96 -7.32
C VAL A 372 -13.07 15.99 -7.27
N ASP A 373 -12.44 16.87 -8.04
CA ASP A 373 -10.99 17.02 -8.00
C ASP A 373 -10.57 17.64 -6.66
N SER A 374 -9.49 17.13 -6.09
CA SER A 374 -9.06 17.50 -4.74
C SER A 374 -8.39 18.86 -4.64
N LYS A 375 -7.94 19.45 -5.75
CA LYS A 375 -7.17 20.70 -5.75
C LYS A 375 -8.05 21.92 -5.96
N TYR A 376 -8.97 21.85 -6.90
CA TYR A 376 -9.84 22.95 -7.31
C TYR A 376 -11.29 22.75 -6.87
N GLY A 377 -11.65 21.58 -6.36
CA GLY A 377 -13.01 21.29 -5.87
C GLY A 377 -14.06 21.26 -7.00
N ARG A 378 -13.65 20.92 -8.22
CA ARG A 378 -14.48 20.92 -9.42
C ARG A 378 -14.98 19.52 -9.71
N CYS A 379 -16.25 19.43 -10.13
CA CYS A 379 -16.89 18.18 -10.48
C CYS A 379 -16.61 17.83 -11.94
N MET A 380 -16.30 16.56 -12.21
CA MET A 380 -16.25 16.03 -13.58
C MET A 380 -17.67 15.88 -14.13
N THR A 381 -17.88 16.35 -15.36
CA THR A 381 -19.21 16.39 -15.98
C THR A 381 -19.16 16.05 -17.47
N ARG A 382 -20.24 15.46 -17.98
CA ARG A 382 -20.49 15.41 -19.43
C ARG A 382 -20.69 16.83 -19.94
N GLY A 383 -19.87 17.23 -20.90
CA GLY A 383 -19.93 18.52 -21.57
C GLY A 383 -20.64 18.48 -22.91
N PRO A 384 -20.50 19.56 -23.71
CA PRO A 384 -21.15 19.68 -25.01
C PRO A 384 -20.91 18.46 -25.90
N GLU A 385 -21.97 18.08 -26.61
CA GLU A 385 -21.95 17.01 -27.61
C GLU A 385 -21.10 17.44 -28.82
N PHE A 386 -20.48 16.48 -29.50
CA PHE A 386 -19.74 16.75 -30.73
C PHE A 386 -20.65 17.12 -31.89
N ASP A 387 -21.85 16.54 -31.91
CA ASP A 387 -22.88 16.74 -32.91
C ASP A 387 -24.27 16.42 -32.32
N SER A 388 -25.32 16.52 -33.14
CA SER A 388 -26.71 16.31 -32.72
C SER A 388 -27.10 14.84 -32.51
N SER A 389 -26.17 13.88 -32.67
CA SER A 389 -26.47 12.46 -32.43
C SER A 389 -26.59 12.12 -30.95
N GLY A 390 -26.05 12.95 -30.06
CA GLY A 390 -25.94 12.67 -28.63
C GLY A 390 -25.05 11.47 -28.30
N GLN A 391 -24.31 10.94 -29.28
CA GLN A 391 -23.44 9.77 -29.09
C GLN A 391 -22.11 10.13 -28.48
N GLY A 392 -21.73 11.39 -28.37
CA GLY A 392 -20.55 11.72 -27.59
C GLY A 392 -20.29 13.20 -27.50
N GLY A 393 -19.34 13.54 -26.65
CA GLY A 393 -18.99 14.92 -26.38
C GLY A 393 -17.81 15.05 -25.46
N VAL A 394 -17.40 16.28 -25.20
CA VAL A 394 -16.24 16.54 -24.32
C VAL A 394 -16.56 16.23 -22.86
N VAL A 395 -15.57 15.76 -22.11
CA VAL A 395 -15.63 15.74 -20.64
C VAL A 395 -15.13 17.08 -20.13
N GLN A 396 -15.90 17.75 -19.29
CA GLN A 396 -15.53 19.06 -18.75
C GLN A 396 -15.60 19.04 -17.22
N GLN A 397 -14.94 19.99 -16.59
CA GLN A 397 -15.09 20.26 -15.16
C GLN A 397 -16.08 21.42 -14.97
N ARG A 398 -16.90 21.39 -13.91
CA ARG A 398 -17.79 22.49 -13.48
C ARG A 398 -17.82 22.61 -11.96
N ALA A 399 -18.42 23.70 -11.45
CA ALA A 399 -18.74 23.81 -10.04
C ALA A 399 -19.69 22.66 -9.65
N CYS A 400 -19.42 22.02 -8.52
CA CYS A 400 -20.27 20.94 -8.01
C CYS A 400 -21.66 21.48 -7.61
N GLN A 401 -22.69 20.68 -7.89
CA GLN A 401 -24.07 21.00 -7.53
C GLN A 401 -24.49 20.20 -6.30
N SER A 402 -25.38 20.77 -5.47
CA SER A 402 -25.86 20.15 -4.22
C SER A 402 -26.72 18.91 -4.48
N SER A 403 -27.48 18.91 -5.58
CA SER A 403 -28.05 17.70 -6.18
C SER A 403 -27.30 17.40 -7.47
N ALA A 404 -26.61 16.26 -7.53
CA ALA A 404 -25.84 15.88 -8.70
C ALA A 404 -26.78 15.58 -9.89
N PRO A 405 -26.78 16.38 -10.97
CA PRO A 405 -27.54 16.03 -12.16
C PRO A 405 -26.86 14.86 -12.87
N SER A 406 -27.59 14.19 -13.77
CA SER A 406 -27.09 13.01 -14.49
C SER A 406 -25.78 13.26 -15.27
N SER A 407 -25.48 14.51 -15.62
CA SER A 407 -24.23 14.90 -16.28
C SER A 407 -23.01 14.84 -15.36
N HIS A 408 -23.17 14.92 -14.03
CA HIS A 408 -22.10 14.88 -13.04
C HIS A 408 -21.82 13.48 -12.50
N GLN A 409 -22.67 12.51 -12.86
CA GLN A 409 -22.66 11.19 -12.26
C GLN A 409 -21.87 10.21 -13.13
N TRP A 410 -20.86 9.59 -12.51
CA TRP A 410 -19.96 8.62 -13.12
C TRP A 410 -19.75 7.42 -12.20
N GLN A 411 -19.54 6.24 -12.77
CA GLN A 411 -19.28 5.04 -12.00
C GLN A 411 -18.24 4.16 -12.67
N ALA A 412 -17.36 3.59 -11.87
CA ALA A 412 -16.53 2.49 -12.29
C ALA A 412 -17.40 1.25 -12.53
N ALA A 413 -17.21 0.58 -13.64
CA ALA A 413 -17.87 -0.68 -13.94
C ALA A 413 -16.90 -1.59 -14.70
N MET A 414 -16.85 -2.87 -14.31
CA MET A 414 -16.12 -3.84 -15.12
C MET A 414 -16.83 -4.01 -16.48
N PRO A 415 -16.06 -4.15 -17.57
CA PRO A 415 -16.59 -4.61 -18.85
C PRO A 415 -17.39 -5.91 -18.70
N SER A 416 -18.61 -5.91 -19.24
CA SER A 416 -19.51 -7.08 -19.16
C SER A 416 -19.39 -8.03 -20.36
N THR A 417 -18.51 -7.72 -21.31
CA THR A 417 -18.47 -8.36 -22.64
C THR A 417 -17.12 -9.00 -22.96
N PHE A 418 -16.10 -8.77 -22.15
CA PHE A 418 -14.77 -9.35 -22.27
C PHE A 418 -14.07 -9.33 -20.91
N ASP A 419 -13.01 -10.14 -20.77
CA ASP A 419 -12.15 -10.10 -19.58
C ASP A 419 -11.49 -8.73 -19.47
N SER A 420 -11.76 -8.05 -18.36
CA SER A 420 -11.28 -6.71 -18.10
C SER A 420 -9.79 -6.63 -17.79
N MET A 421 -9.16 -7.76 -17.45
CA MET A 421 -7.79 -7.84 -16.95
C MET A 421 -7.55 -6.88 -15.75
N GLY A 422 -8.58 -6.67 -14.92
CA GLY A 422 -8.52 -5.78 -13.75
C GLY A 422 -8.77 -4.29 -14.05
N TYR A 423 -9.09 -3.92 -15.29
CA TYR A 423 -9.39 -2.53 -15.66
C TYR A 423 -10.90 -2.24 -15.65
N PHE A 424 -11.25 -0.96 -15.55
CA PHE A 424 -12.64 -0.51 -15.44
C PHE A 424 -13.00 0.43 -16.59
N TRP A 425 -14.26 0.38 -17.03
CA TRP A 425 -14.89 1.53 -17.65
C TRP A 425 -15.26 2.55 -16.58
N ILE A 426 -15.07 3.84 -16.86
CA ILE A 426 -15.69 4.91 -16.09
C ILE A 426 -16.92 5.37 -16.86
N LYS A 427 -18.10 4.88 -16.46
CA LYS A 427 -19.36 5.10 -17.16
C LYS A 427 -20.08 6.32 -16.62
N ALA A 428 -20.45 7.24 -17.50
CA ALA A 428 -21.38 8.31 -17.18
C ALA A 428 -22.80 7.74 -16.99
N ASN A 429 -23.68 8.47 -16.30
CA ASN A 429 -25.04 8.00 -16.01
C ASN A 429 -25.92 7.71 -17.25
N ASN A 430 -25.60 8.28 -18.41
CA ASN A 430 -26.26 7.94 -19.69
C ASN A 430 -25.71 6.63 -20.33
N GLY A 431 -24.84 5.91 -19.63
CA GLY A 431 -24.30 4.62 -20.07
C GLY A 431 -23.03 4.71 -20.92
N GLN A 432 -22.58 5.91 -21.29
CA GLN A 432 -21.37 6.11 -22.09
C GLN A 432 -20.08 6.06 -21.27
N CYS A 433 -18.96 5.78 -21.91
CA CYS A 433 -17.66 5.58 -21.30
C CYS A 433 -16.75 6.82 -21.43
N LEU A 434 -16.02 7.11 -20.37
CA LEU A 434 -14.89 8.04 -20.39
C LEU A 434 -13.80 7.47 -21.31
N THR A 435 -13.44 8.26 -22.31
CA THR A 435 -12.64 7.81 -23.44
C THR A 435 -11.50 8.77 -23.71
N THR A 436 -10.33 8.17 -23.91
CA THR A 436 -9.14 8.83 -24.44
C THR A 436 -9.23 8.88 -25.98
N PRO A 437 -8.95 10.02 -26.62
CA PRO A 437 -8.94 10.11 -28.07
C PRO A 437 -8.02 9.10 -28.73
N TYR A 438 -8.58 8.30 -29.62
CA TYR A 438 -7.83 7.37 -30.44
C TYR A 438 -7.26 8.09 -31.66
N ASN A 439 -5.94 7.94 -31.89
CA ASN A 439 -5.25 8.54 -33.02
C ASN A 439 -4.41 7.48 -33.76
N ASN A 440 -5.06 6.62 -34.55
CA ASN A 440 -4.41 5.62 -35.41
C ASN A 440 -3.33 4.79 -34.69
N GLY A 441 -3.61 4.37 -33.45
CA GLY A 441 -2.70 3.55 -32.67
C GLY A 441 -1.57 4.30 -31.95
N THR A 442 -1.47 5.62 -32.09
CA THR A 442 -0.53 6.45 -31.33
C THR A 442 -1.18 6.93 -30.01
N PRO A 443 -0.63 6.58 -28.83
CA PRO A 443 -1.17 7.07 -27.55
C PRO A 443 -1.07 8.60 -27.46
N PRO A 444 -2.14 9.30 -27.05
CA PRO A 444 -2.09 10.76 -26.89
C PRO A 444 -1.24 11.20 -25.70
N SER A 445 -0.68 12.40 -25.80
CA SER A 445 0.17 13.01 -24.76
C SER A 445 -0.63 13.67 -23.63
N ALA A 446 0.06 14.05 -22.56
CA ALA A 446 -0.49 14.91 -21.52
C ALA A 446 -1.04 16.23 -22.11
N GLY A 447 -2.10 16.76 -21.51
CA GLY A 447 -2.87 17.91 -21.99
C GLY A 447 -4.03 17.54 -22.93
N THR A 448 -4.13 16.29 -23.37
CA THR A 448 -5.17 15.86 -24.30
C THR A 448 -6.56 15.84 -23.65
N GLN A 449 -7.52 16.54 -24.26
CA GLN A 449 -8.92 16.60 -23.86
C GLN A 449 -9.60 15.23 -23.90
N LEU A 450 -10.26 14.85 -22.81
CA LEU A 450 -11.03 13.61 -22.71
C LEU A 450 -12.47 13.80 -23.20
N PHE A 451 -13.12 12.71 -23.59
CA PHE A 451 -14.51 12.71 -24.02
C PHE A 451 -15.32 11.56 -23.46
N TRP A 452 -16.64 11.64 -23.58
CA TRP A 452 -17.56 10.55 -23.33
C TRP A 452 -18.08 10.03 -24.68
N TRP A 453 -18.12 8.71 -24.83
CA TRP A 453 -18.47 8.00 -26.06
C TRP A 453 -19.09 6.64 -25.75
N PRO A 454 -19.85 5.98 -26.65
CA PRO A 454 -20.25 4.59 -26.51
C PRO A 454 -19.11 3.71 -26.00
N CYS A 455 -19.43 2.88 -25.00
CA CYS A 455 -18.50 1.88 -24.50
C CYS A 455 -18.24 0.85 -25.59
N GLU A 456 -16.97 0.59 -25.89
CA GLU A 456 -16.55 -0.43 -26.85
C GLU A 456 -16.80 -1.82 -26.27
N THR A 457 -17.64 -2.63 -26.91
CA THR A 457 -18.09 -3.93 -26.37
C THR A 457 -17.51 -5.15 -27.09
N ARG A 458 -16.83 -4.95 -28.23
CA ARG A 458 -16.37 -6.06 -29.08
C ARG A 458 -14.97 -6.55 -28.75
N TRP A 459 -14.12 -5.69 -28.20
CA TRP A 459 -12.75 -6.01 -27.80
C TRP A 459 -12.29 -5.05 -26.71
N ILE A 460 -11.19 -5.40 -26.04
CA ILE A 460 -10.56 -4.52 -25.06
C ILE A 460 -10.05 -3.27 -25.78
N SER A 461 -10.68 -2.13 -25.49
CA SER A 461 -10.27 -0.83 -26.02
C SER A 461 -9.49 -0.07 -24.94
N ASP A 462 -8.16 -0.16 -24.98
CA ASP A 462 -7.26 0.39 -23.93
C ASP A 462 -7.46 1.91 -23.71
N ASN A 463 -7.95 2.64 -24.71
CA ASN A 463 -8.28 4.05 -24.61
C ASN A 463 -9.52 4.33 -23.72
N GLN A 464 -10.35 3.33 -23.43
CA GLN A 464 -11.51 3.39 -22.51
C GLN A 464 -11.30 2.62 -21.21
N MET A 465 -10.16 1.96 -21.05
CA MET A 465 -9.81 1.19 -19.87
C MET A 465 -9.07 2.06 -18.85
N TRP A 466 -9.51 2.02 -17.61
CA TRP A 466 -8.95 2.81 -16.51
C TRP A 466 -8.58 1.92 -15.34
N ASN A 467 -7.36 2.09 -14.84
CA ASN A 467 -6.95 1.55 -13.56
C ASN A 467 -7.33 2.55 -12.46
N ILE A 468 -7.96 2.07 -11.40
CA ILE A 468 -8.46 2.89 -10.29
C ILE A 468 -7.57 2.63 -9.09
N MET A 469 -6.68 3.57 -8.83
CA MET A 469 -5.68 3.47 -7.76
C MET A 469 -6.18 4.19 -6.52
N PRO A 470 -6.43 3.49 -5.40
CA PRO A 470 -6.70 4.13 -4.12
C PRO A 470 -5.54 5.03 -3.70
N THR A 471 -5.86 6.19 -3.14
CA THR A 471 -4.91 7.12 -2.52
C THR A 471 -5.58 7.77 -1.31
N ASN A 472 -4.77 8.38 -0.45
CA ASN A 472 -5.31 9.23 0.60
C ASN A 472 -5.28 10.70 0.16
N LEU A 473 -6.10 11.51 0.82
CA LEU A 473 -6.12 12.95 0.70
C LEU A 473 -6.53 13.47 2.07
N ALA A 474 -5.63 14.03 2.87
CA ALA A 474 -5.96 14.48 4.24
C ALA A 474 -6.89 13.50 5.01
N ASP A 475 -6.55 12.20 4.97
CA ASP A 475 -7.28 11.10 5.65
C ASP A 475 -8.71 10.77 5.13
N GLN A 476 -9.13 11.30 3.97
CA GLN A 476 -10.29 10.80 3.22
C GLN A 476 -9.87 9.89 2.05
N ALA A 477 -10.70 8.89 1.77
CA ALA A 477 -10.54 8.01 0.62
C ALA A 477 -10.66 8.80 -0.69
N ALA A 478 -9.64 8.70 -1.52
CA ALA A 478 -9.59 9.33 -2.83
C ALA A 478 -8.98 8.36 -3.85
N TYR A 479 -9.07 8.71 -5.13
CA TYR A 479 -8.65 7.84 -6.21
C TYR A 479 -7.87 8.59 -7.27
N ARG A 480 -6.91 7.90 -7.88
CA ARG A 480 -6.31 8.27 -9.16
C ARG A 480 -6.87 7.33 -10.22
N PHE A 481 -7.28 7.89 -11.36
CA PHE A 481 -7.75 7.11 -12.50
C PHE A 481 -6.69 7.17 -13.59
N ILE A 482 -6.03 6.06 -13.86
CA ILE A 482 -4.91 5.97 -14.79
C ILE A 482 -5.39 5.26 -16.06
N ASN A 483 -5.28 5.90 -17.21
CA ASN A 483 -5.68 5.28 -18.46
C ASN A 483 -4.70 4.15 -18.85
N LYS A 484 -5.24 2.99 -19.24
CA LYS A 484 -4.46 1.79 -19.59
C LYS A 484 -3.50 2.03 -20.76
N TRP A 485 -3.95 2.74 -21.79
CA TRP A 485 -3.17 2.92 -23.02
C TRP A 485 -2.01 3.90 -22.84
N THR A 486 -2.22 4.97 -22.08
CA THR A 486 -1.27 6.09 -21.98
C THR A 486 -0.46 6.11 -20.70
N ASN A 487 -0.88 5.38 -19.66
CA ASN A 487 -0.38 5.51 -18.28
C ASN A 487 -0.49 6.94 -17.69
N LEU A 488 -1.33 7.80 -18.29
CA LEU A 488 -1.61 9.15 -17.81
C LEU A 488 -2.87 9.16 -16.94
N CYS A 489 -2.92 10.10 -16.00
CA CYS A 489 -4.03 10.27 -15.08
C CYS A 489 -5.13 11.15 -15.65
N LEU A 490 -6.37 10.83 -15.30
CA LEU A 490 -7.53 11.72 -15.40
C LEU A 490 -7.27 12.98 -14.56
N THR A 491 -7.32 14.16 -15.16
CA THR A 491 -7.02 15.40 -14.44
C THR A 491 -7.87 16.59 -14.90
N VAL A 492 -8.16 17.50 -13.97
CA VAL A 492 -8.62 18.85 -14.32
C VAL A 492 -7.45 19.63 -14.91
N ASP A 493 -7.63 20.23 -16.09
CA ASP A 493 -6.62 21.10 -16.69
C ASP A 493 -6.45 22.37 -15.83
N PRO A 494 -5.26 22.60 -15.24
CA PRO A 494 -4.97 23.78 -14.43
C PRO A 494 -5.24 25.09 -15.16
N ALA A 495 -5.03 25.13 -16.49
CA ALA A 495 -5.21 26.34 -17.29
C ALA A 495 -6.67 26.78 -17.40
N THR A 496 -7.62 25.86 -17.20
CA THR A 496 -9.06 26.13 -17.31
C THR A 496 -9.84 25.84 -16.04
N ALA A 497 -9.14 25.51 -14.94
CA ALA A 497 -9.75 25.12 -13.67
C ALA A 497 -10.67 26.19 -13.05
N SER A 498 -10.30 27.47 -13.20
CA SER A 498 -11.06 28.62 -12.67
C SER A 498 -12.27 29.01 -13.53
N GLN A 499 -12.41 28.46 -14.74
CA GLN A 499 -13.49 28.82 -15.66
C GLN A 499 -14.82 28.17 -15.24
N ALA A 500 -15.95 28.71 -15.70
CA ALA A 500 -17.28 28.16 -15.40
C ALA A 500 -17.45 26.72 -15.92
N GLY A 501 -16.85 26.43 -17.08
CA GLY A 501 -16.64 25.09 -17.60
C GLY A 501 -15.24 25.00 -18.19
N GLY A 502 -14.45 24.01 -17.76
CA GLY A 502 -13.06 23.84 -18.20
C GLY A 502 -12.76 22.41 -18.64
N LYS A 503 -11.54 22.18 -19.13
CA LYS A 503 -11.12 20.91 -19.69
C LYS A 503 -10.83 19.89 -18.60
N VAL A 504 -11.20 18.65 -18.89
CA VAL A 504 -10.69 17.46 -18.19
C VAL A 504 -9.83 16.71 -19.20
N VAL A 505 -8.58 16.50 -18.84
CA VAL A 505 -7.52 16.05 -19.75
C VAL A 505 -6.81 14.81 -19.22
N LEU A 506 -5.94 14.23 -20.05
CA LEU A 506 -4.87 13.37 -19.58
C LEU A 506 -3.73 14.21 -19.01
N GLY A 507 -3.15 13.82 -17.89
CA GLY A 507 -1.96 14.47 -17.35
C GLY A 507 -1.07 13.55 -16.55
N ASN A 508 0.08 14.06 -16.15
CA ASN A 508 1.02 13.29 -15.34
C ASN A 508 0.38 12.91 -14.00
N CYS A 509 0.53 11.66 -13.62
CA CYS A 509 0.08 11.22 -12.31
C CYS A 509 0.94 11.90 -11.22
N PRO A 510 0.31 12.46 -10.17
CA PRO A 510 1.04 13.01 -9.04
C PRO A 510 1.83 11.88 -8.38
N ALA A 511 3.00 12.23 -7.85
CA ALA A 511 3.88 11.28 -7.19
C ALA A 511 3.14 10.55 -6.06
#